data_AF-A0A497RXI9-F1
#
_entry.id   AF-A0A497RXI9-F1
#
_cell.length_a   1.000
_cell.length_b   1.000
_cell.length_c   1.000
_cell.angle_alpha   90.00
_cell.angle_beta   90.00
_cell.angle_gamma   90.00
#
_symmetry.space_group_name_H-M   'P 1'
#
loop_
_entity.id
_entity.type
_entity.pdbx_description
1 polymer ?
#
loop_
_entity_poly.entity_id
_entity_poly.type
_entity_poly.pdbx_seq_one_letter_code
_entity_poly.pdbx_strand_id
1 'polypeptide(L)'
;MISLAINMSIEAIENGRTGFNLIFYKGAKNFFPIFIASIIIFFLYVIPIFFFVGLGFILVKVFSFNLIPLIGAAIIGIGIYTLYIFCLGLLLAPVNYAIVIENLDGISGIKRGVEFFMRNKLVCILLISLLSGINTLLSIIGNSVASIFSVIPLIGPILTTLTYVGFLIVAIFIMSGISTVMWTKTYIERGLDKNYLEKLKKSVVRSS
;
A
#
# COMPACT_ATOMS: atom_id res chain seq x y z
N MET A 1 5.86 -4.29 11.27
CA MET A 1 6.65 -3.13 10.74
C MET A 1 5.77 -1.93 10.40
N ILE A 2 4.65 -2.08 9.67
CA ILE A 2 3.78 -0.97 9.26
C ILE A 2 3.28 -0.12 10.45
N SER A 3 2.78 -0.76 11.53
CA SER A 3 2.37 0.00 12.74
C SER A 3 3.48 0.82 13.36
N LEU A 4 4.72 0.32 13.31
CA LEU A 4 5.87 0.97 13.91
C LEU A 4 6.23 2.22 13.09
N ALA A 5 6.27 2.10 11.77
CA ALA A 5 6.55 3.20 10.85
C ALA A 5 5.48 4.31 10.92
N ILE A 6 4.20 3.95 11.06
CA ILE A 6 3.12 4.93 11.21
C ILE A 6 3.27 5.67 12.55
N ASN A 7 3.47 4.96 13.65
CA ASN A 7 3.71 5.60 14.96
C ASN A 7 4.96 6.50 14.95
N MET A 8 6.03 6.09 14.27
CA MET A 8 7.22 6.93 14.07
C MET A 8 6.90 8.20 13.27
N SER A 9 6.06 8.09 12.23
CA SER A 9 5.65 9.23 11.41
C SER A 9 4.80 10.21 12.21
N ILE A 10 3.89 9.72 13.05
CA ILE A 10 3.10 10.54 13.98
C ILE A 10 4.03 11.29 14.93
N GLU A 11 4.95 10.58 15.58
CA GLU A 11 5.86 11.18 16.57
C GLU A 11 6.83 12.19 15.96
N ALA A 12 7.28 11.96 14.72
CA ALA A 12 8.08 12.91 13.96
C ALA A 12 7.28 14.16 13.54
N ILE A 13 6.01 14.01 13.16
CA ILE A 13 5.12 15.13 12.80
C ILE A 13 4.77 15.96 14.04
N GLU A 14 4.53 15.33 15.19
CA GLU A 14 4.06 15.99 16.41
C GLU A 14 5.18 16.59 17.25
N ASN A 15 6.29 15.86 17.46
CA ASN A 15 7.31 16.22 18.45
C ASN A 15 8.67 16.55 17.84
N GLY A 16 8.86 16.36 16.53
CA GLY A 16 10.14 16.58 15.85
C GLY A 16 11.29 15.68 16.35
N ARG A 17 10.98 14.60 17.09
CA ARG A 17 11.94 13.69 17.73
C ARG A 17 11.51 12.24 17.52
N THR A 18 12.48 11.33 17.36
CA THR A 18 12.25 9.88 17.21
C THR A 18 12.91 9.14 18.38
N GLY A 19 12.15 8.51 19.29
CA GLY A 19 12.69 7.82 20.47
C GLY A 19 12.37 6.33 20.51
N PHE A 20 13.37 5.44 20.33
CA PHE A 20 13.23 3.99 20.11
C PHE A 20 12.42 3.19 21.16
N ASN A 21 12.46 3.56 22.44
CA ASN A 21 11.85 2.76 23.53
C ASN A 21 10.32 2.92 23.63
N LEU A 22 9.76 4.06 23.26
CA LEU A 22 8.31 4.29 23.24
C LEU A 22 7.61 3.62 22.04
N ILE A 23 8.38 3.33 20.99
CA ILE A 23 7.88 2.89 19.69
C ILE A 23 7.47 1.41 19.70
N PHE A 24 8.26 0.56 20.38
CA PHE A 24 7.95 -0.87 20.47
C PHE A 24 6.63 -1.11 21.21
N TYR A 25 6.39 -0.39 22.31
CA TYR A 25 5.17 -0.53 23.09
C TYR A 25 3.94 -0.04 22.32
N LYS A 26 4.01 1.14 21.68
CA LYS A 26 2.91 1.68 20.85
C LYS A 26 2.67 0.84 19.59
N GLY A 27 3.73 0.30 18.96
CA GLY A 27 3.64 -0.54 17.77
C GLY A 27 3.06 -1.93 18.05
N ALA A 28 3.36 -2.51 19.21
CA ALA A 28 2.83 -3.82 19.61
C ALA A 28 1.31 -3.79 19.85
N LYS A 29 0.79 -2.69 20.42
CA LYS A 29 -0.63 -2.53 20.70
C LYS A 29 -1.52 -2.68 19.46
N ASN A 30 -1.07 -2.16 18.32
CA ASN A 30 -1.81 -2.20 17.06
C ASN A 30 -1.42 -3.38 16.15
N PHE A 31 -0.53 -4.26 16.62
CA PHE A 31 -0.12 -5.43 15.84
C PHE A 31 -1.30 -6.36 15.54
N PHE A 32 -2.10 -6.69 16.55
CA PHE A 32 -3.20 -7.64 16.41
C PHE A 32 -4.36 -7.10 15.55
N PRO A 33 -4.82 -5.85 15.71
CA PRO A 33 -5.79 -5.25 14.79
C PRO A 33 -5.34 -5.21 13.33
N ILE A 34 -4.09 -4.83 13.06
CA ILE A 34 -3.54 -4.81 11.69
C ILE A 34 -3.43 -6.23 11.13
N PHE A 35 -3.05 -7.21 11.97
CA PHE A 35 -2.97 -8.60 11.55
C PHE A 35 -4.34 -9.14 11.10
N ILE A 36 -5.39 -8.90 11.87
CA ILE A 36 -6.77 -9.27 11.49
C ILE A 36 -7.18 -8.58 10.19
N ALA A 37 -6.95 -7.27 10.09
CA ALA A 37 -7.29 -6.52 8.88
C ALA A 37 -6.52 -7.06 7.66
N SER A 38 -5.25 -7.41 7.83
CA SER A 38 -4.42 -7.97 6.77
C SER A 38 -4.92 -9.34 6.31
N ILE A 39 -5.40 -10.20 7.21
CA ILE A 39 -6.02 -11.49 6.86
C ILE A 39 -7.29 -11.26 6.04
N ILE A 40 -8.17 -10.36 6.48
CA ILE A 40 -9.43 -10.06 5.76
C ILE A 40 -9.12 -9.51 4.36
N ILE A 41 -8.17 -8.58 4.26
CA ILE A 41 -7.73 -8.00 2.99
C ILE A 41 -7.11 -9.06 2.08
N PHE A 42 -6.32 -9.99 2.64
CA PHE A 42 -5.74 -11.10 1.89
C PHE A 42 -6.82 -11.98 1.26
N PHE A 43 -7.86 -12.36 2.01
CA PHE A 43 -8.99 -13.10 1.47
C PHE A 43 -9.73 -12.32 0.38
N LEU A 44 -9.86 -11.00 0.53
CA LEU A 44 -10.47 -10.14 -0.49
C LEU A 44 -9.69 -10.15 -1.82
N TYR A 45 -8.37 -10.28 -1.78
CA TYR A 45 -7.57 -10.39 -3.01
C TYR A 45 -7.58 -11.80 -3.61
N VAL A 46 -7.60 -12.84 -2.77
CA VAL A 46 -7.43 -14.24 -3.21
C VAL A 46 -8.73 -14.88 -3.69
N ILE A 47 -9.86 -14.64 -3.01
CA ILE A 47 -11.15 -15.25 -3.37
C ILE A 47 -11.53 -14.98 -4.84
N PRO A 48 -11.39 -13.74 -5.36
CA PRO A 48 -11.78 -13.42 -6.74
C PRO A 48 -10.90 -14.09 -7.80
N ILE A 49 -9.64 -14.45 -7.50
CA ILE A 49 -8.81 -15.25 -8.43
C ILE A 49 -9.52 -16.55 -8.80
N PHE A 50 -10.05 -17.26 -7.81
CA PHE A 50 -10.74 -18.52 -8.05
C PHE A 50 -12.00 -18.33 -8.89
N PHE A 51 -12.67 -17.19 -8.73
CA PHE A 51 -13.83 -16.86 -9.54
C PHE A 51 -13.43 -16.53 -10.98
N PHE A 52 -12.48 -15.61 -11.20
CA PHE A 52 -12.10 -15.18 -12.56
C PHE A 52 -11.34 -16.25 -13.35
N VAL A 53 -10.44 -16.99 -12.70
CA VAL A 53 -9.67 -18.07 -13.35
C VAL A 53 -10.49 -19.36 -13.46
N GLY A 54 -11.25 -19.71 -12.42
CA GLY A 54 -12.07 -20.93 -12.39
C GLY A 54 -13.25 -20.87 -13.36
N LEU A 55 -13.88 -19.70 -13.52
CA LEU A 55 -14.98 -19.51 -14.47
C LEU A 55 -14.51 -19.69 -15.93
N GLY A 56 -13.28 -19.29 -16.26
CA GLY A 56 -12.68 -19.56 -17.57
C GLY A 56 -12.58 -21.06 -17.87
N PHE A 57 -12.18 -21.87 -16.90
CA PHE A 57 -12.04 -23.32 -17.06
C PHE A 57 -13.39 -24.03 -17.21
N ILE A 58 -14.40 -23.59 -16.47
CA ILE A 58 -15.78 -24.11 -16.55
C ILE A 58 -16.38 -23.80 -17.91
N LEU A 59 -16.21 -22.57 -18.41
CA LEU A 59 -16.72 -22.15 -19.72
C LEU A 59 -16.13 -23.00 -20.86
N VAL A 60 -14.85 -23.36 -20.80
CA VAL A 60 -14.22 -24.27 -21.79
C VAL A 60 -14.89 -25.65 -21.78
N LYS A 61 -15.10 -26.22 -20.59
CA LYS A 61 -15.65 -27.57 -20.44
C LYS A 61 -17.11 -27.65 -20.86
N VAL A 62 -17.89 -26.60 -20.63
CA VAL A 62 -19.34 -26.55 -20.92
C VAL A 62 -19.63 -26.18 -22.36
N PHE A 63 -18.88 -25.25 -22.96
CA PHE A 63 -19.17 -24.72 -24.29
C PHE A 63 -18.26 -25.26 -25.41
N SER A 64 -17.35 -26.20 -25.09
CA SER A 64 -16.41 -26.80 -26.06
C SER A 64 -15.67 -25.76 -26.91
N PHE A 65 -15.28 -24.64 -26.28
CA PHE A 65 -14.56 -23.58 -26.96
C PHE A 65 -13.23 -24.09 -27.53
N ASN A 66 -12.94 -23.75 -28.79
CA ASN A 66 -11.61 -23.92 -29.37
C ASN A 66 -10.56 -23.11 -28.59
N LEU A 67 -9.27 -23.43 -28.80
CA LEU A 67 -8.14 -22.81 -28.08
C LEU A 67 -8.11 -21.26 -28.19
N ILE A 68 -8.57 -20.71 -29.32
CA ILE A 68 -8.54 -19.27 -29.62
C ILE A 68 -9.56 -18.48 -28.77
N PRO A 69 -10.86 -18.84 -28.73
CA PRO A 69 -11.82 -18.24 -27.79
C PRO A 69 -11.41 -18.35 -26.32
N LEU A 70 -10.73 -19.44 -25.94
CA LEU A 70 -10.22 -19.64 -24.58
C LEU A 70 -9.15 -18.59 -24.22
N ILE A 71 -8.17 -18.35 -25.10
CA ILE A 71 -7.15 -17.33 -24.89
C ILE A 71 -7.79 -15.94 -24.78
N GLY A 72 -8.77 -15.62 -25.62
CA GLY A 72 -9.51 -14.37 -25.56
C GLY A 72 -10.25 -14.17 -24.22
N ALA A 73 -10.97 -15.20 -23.76
CA ALA A 73 -11.68 -15.17 -22.49
C ALA A 73 -10.72 -15.06 -21.28
N ALA A 74 -9.57 -15.73 -21.32
CA ALA A 74 -8.55 -15.64 -20.29
C ALA A 74 -7.94 -14.23 -20.18
N ILE A 75 -7.64 -13.58 -21.31
CA ILE A 75 -7.13 -12.20 -21.33
C ILE A 75 -8.15 -11.23 -20.73
N ILE A 76 -9.43 -11.37 -21.09
CA ILE A 76 -10.50 -10.53 -20.53
C ILE A 76 -10.65 -10.78 -19.02
N GLY A 77 -10.64 -12.03 -18.58
CA GLY A 77 -10.71 -12.40 -17.16
C GLY A 77 -9.56 -11.83 -16.34
N ILE A 78 -8.32 -11.92 -16.85
CA ILE A 78 -7.14 -11.31 -16.24
C ILE A 78 -7.30 -9.78 -16.20
N GLY A 79 -7.75 -9.15 -17.29
CA GLY A 79 -7.97 -7.70 -17.35
C GLY A 79 -8.98 -7.21 -16.31
N ILE A 80 -10.11 -7.90 -16.16
CA ILE A 80 -11.13 -7.58 -15.14
C ILE A 80 -10.55 -7.77 -13.74
N TYR A 81 -9.80 -8.86 -13.52
CA TYR A 81 -9.16 -9.11 -12.23
C TYR A 81 -8.12 -8.04 -11.88
N THR A 82 -7.30 -7.59 -12.83
CA THR A 82 -6.34 -6.50 -12.63
C THR A 82 -7.05 -5.20 -12.26
N LEU A 83 -8.14 -4.83 -12.94
CA LEU A 83 -8.94 -3.66 -12.60
C LEU A 83 -9.55 -3.79 -11.20
N TYR A 84 -10.02 -4.99 -10.84
CA TYR A 84 -10.57 -5.26 -9.52
C TYR A 84 -9.55 -5.06 -8.39
N ILE A 85 -8.36 -5.66 -8.51
CA ILE A 85 -7.27 -5.48 -7.53
C ILE A 85 -6.89 -4.01 -7.43
N PHE A 86 -6.81 -3.32 -8.58
CA PHE A 86 -6.46 -1.91 -8.61
C PHE A 86 -7.47 -1.08 -7.82
N CYS A 87 -8.77 -1.24 -8.09
CA CYS A 87 -9.84 -0.57 -7.35
C CYS A 87 -9.83 -0.90 -5.85
N LEU A 88 -9.62 -2.16 -5.48
CA LEU A 88 -9.48 -2.57 -4.08
C LEU A 88 -8.27 -1.91 -3.41
N GLY A 89 -7.12 -1.88 -4.08
CA GLY A 89 -5.91 -1.25 -3.59
C GLY A 89 -6.12 0.23 -3.28
N LEU A 90 -6.83 0.95 -4.15
CA LEU A 90 -7.21 2.35 -3.90
C LEU A 90 -8.10 2.49 -2.65
N LEU A 91 -9.13 1.67 -2.56
CA LEU A 91 -10.16 1.75 -1.53
C LEU A 91 -9.62 1.36 -0.14
N LEU A 92 -8.72 0.37 -0.08
CA LEU A 92 -8.15 -0.16 1.16
C LEU A 92 -6.84 0.53 1.57
N ALA A 93 -6.24 1.38 0.74
CA ALA A 93 -5.03 2.13 1.06
C ALA A 93 -5.04 2.84 2.44
N PRO A 94 -6.12 3.54 2.85
CA PRO A 94 -6.14 4.26 4.13
C PRO A 94 -6.35 3.35 5.36
N VAL A 95 -6.68 2.06 5.20
CA VAL A 95 -7.11 1.18 6.30
C VAL A 95 -6.06 1.06 7.41
N ASN A 96 -4.80 0.82 7.05
CA ASN A 96 -3.71 0.68 8.02
C ASN A 96 -3.50 1.97 8.84
N TYR A 97 -3.70 3.12 8.21
CA TYR A 97 -3.58 4.43 8.88
C TYR A 97 -4.76 4.68 9.80
N ALA A 98 -5.97 4.32 9.40
CA ALA A 98 -7.17 4.40 10.25
C ALA A 98 -7.02 3.54 11.52
N ILE A 99 -6.55 2.30 11.39
CA ILE A 99 -6.32 1.39 12.52
C ILE A 99 -5.33 1.98 13.51
N VAL A 100 -4.19 2.49 13.02
CA VAL A 100 -3.10 2.95 13.89
C VAL A 100 -3.40 4.30 14.52
N ILE A 101 -3.93 5.26 13.75
CA ILE A 101 -4.17 6.63 14.23
C ILE A 101 -5.39 6.67 15.18
N GLU A 102 -6.48 5.99 14.83
CA GLU A 102 -7.70 5.98 15.65
C GLU A 102 -7.72 4.83 16.69
N ASN A 103 -6.69 3.98 16.74
CA ASN A 103 -6.60 2.79 17.62
C ASN A 103 -7.85 1.89 17.52
N LEU A 104 -8.28 1.60 16.29
CA LEU A 104 -9.48 0.80 16.00
C LEU A 104 -9.16 -0.69 15.90
N ASP A 105 -10.17 -1.52 16.17
CA ASP A 105 -10.12 -2.96 15.84
C ASP A 105 -10.03 -3.18 14.32
N GLY A 106 -9.50 -4.33 13.89
CA GLY A 106 -9.24 -4.59 12.47
C GLY A 106 -10.46 -4.39 11.54
N ILE A 107 -11.65 -4.83 11.97
CA ILE A 107 -12.90 -4.69 11.20
C ILE A 107 -13.37 -3.22 11.16
N SER A 108 -13.39 -2.56 12.32
CA SER A 108 -13.75 -1.15 12.45
C SER A 108 -12.81 -0.25 11.65
N GLY A 109 -11.52 -0.59 11.63
CA GLY A 109 -10.50 0.09 10.85
C GLY A 109 -10.66 -0.07 9.34
N ILE A 110 -11.07 -1.25 8.87
CA ILE A 110 -11.44 -1.43 7.44
C ILE A 110 -12.59 -0.48 7.11
N LYS A 111 -13.70 -0.56 7.86
CA LYS A 111 -14.89 0.28 7.63
C LYS A 111 -14.51 1.78 7.62
N ARG A 112 -13.72 2.21 8.59
CA ARG A 112 -13.28 3.60 8.71
C ARG A 112 -12.38 4.04 7.56
N GLY A 113 -11.45 3.18 7.13
CA GLY A 113 -10.61 3.40 5.96
C GLY A 113 -11.44 3.58 4.69
N VAL A 114 -12.44 2.73 4.46
CA VAL A 114 -13.36 2.85 3.31
C VAL A 114 -14.15 4.15 3.38
N GLU A 115 -14.72 4.50 4.54
CA GLU A 115 -15.43 5.77 4.72
C GLU A 115 -14.52 6.98 4.46
N PHE A 116 -13.27 6.93 4.91
CA PHE A 116 -12.29 7.97 4.65
C PHE A 116 -12.02 8.13 3.15
N PHE A 117 -11.79 7.02 2.43
CA PHE A 117 -11.62 7.04 0.98
C PHE A 117 -12.85 7.61 0.27
N MET A 118 -14.05 7.19 0.68
CA MET A 118 -15.30 7.66 0.07
C MET A 118 -15.55 9.16 0.30
N ARG A 119 -15.11 9.73 1.42
CA ARG A 119 -15.18 11.17 1.69
C ARG A 119 -14.08 11.97 0.97
N ASN A 120 -12.89 11.37 0.77
CA ASN A 120 -11.71 12.05 0.24
C ASN A 120 -11.19 11.42 -1.07
N LYS A 121 -12.09 10.99 -1.96
CA LYS A 121 -11.74 10.23 -3.18
C LYS A 121 -10.64 10.88 -4.01
N LEU A 122 -10.81 12.16 -4.34
CA LEU A 122 -9.87 12.92 -5.17
C LEU A 122 -8.48 13.00 -4.52
N VAL A 123 -8.41 13.22 -3.22
CA VAL A 123 -7.11 13.37 -2.52
C VAL A 123 -6.40 12.04 -2.42
N CYS A 124 -7.13 10.96 -2.12
CA CYS A 124 -6.55 9.62 -2.10
C CYS A 124 -6.02 9.23 -3.49
N ILE A 125 -6.79 9.51 -4.55
CA ILE A 125 -6.36 9.23 -5.94
C ILE A 125 -5.13 10.05 -6.29
N LEU A 126 -5.11 11.37 -6.01
CA LEU A 126 -3.96 12.23 -6.28
C LEU A 126 -2.71 11.77 -5.53
N LEU A 127 -2.86 11.36 -4.27
CA LEU A 127 -1.75 10.86 -3.45
C LEU A 127 -1.16 9.57 -4.04
N ILE A 128 -2.02 8.65 -4.47
CA ILE A 128 -1.60 7.39 -5.09
C ILE A 128 -0.96 7.66 -6.45
N SER A 129 -1.51 8.56 -7.26
CA SER A 129 -0.92 8.98 -8.53
C SER A 129 0.45 9.62 -8.32
N LEU A 130 0.62 10.47 -7.30
CA LEU A 130 1.91 11.07 -6.94
C LEU A 130 2.93 9.98 -6.55
N LEU A 131 2.56 9.06 -5.65
CA LEU A 131 3.43 7.97 -5.21
C LEU A 131 3.79 7.03 -6.37
N SER A 132 2.83 6.73 -7.25
CA SER A 132 3.07 5.96 -8.46
C SER A 132 4.02 6.68 -9.41
N GLY A 133 3.87 7.99 -9.59
CA GLY A 133 4.77 8.80 -10.42
C GLY A 133 6.21 8.80 -9.89
N ILE A 134 6.39 8.97 -8.58
CA ILE A 134 7.72 8.87 -7.94
C ILE A 134 8.33 7.49 -8.15
N ASN A 135 7.53 6.42 -8.00
CA ASN A 135 7.98 5.05 -8.21
C ASN A 135 8.42 4.81 -9.67
N THR A 136 7.66 5.32 -10.64
CA THR A 136 8.02 5.25 -12.07
C THR A 136 9.32 6.01 -12.35
N LEU A 137 9.49 7.21 -11.81
CA LEU A 137 10.73 7.99 -11.96
C LEU A 137 11.95 7.24 -11.41
N LEU A 138 11.83 6.67 -10.19
CA LEU A 138 12.88 5.85 -9.61
C LEU A 138 13.19 4.63 -10.49
N SER A 139 12.17 3.93 -10.99
CA SER A 139 12.38 2.79 -11.88
C SER A 139 13.09 3.18 -13.18
N ILE A 140 12.78 4.34 -13.77
CA ILE A 140 13.46 4.84 -14.96
C ILE A 140 14.94 5.08 -14.66
N ILE A 141 15.25 5.73 -13.53
CA ILE A 141 16.64 5.98 -13.11
C ILE A 141 17.39 4.64 -12.92
N GLY A 142 16.79 3.69 -12.19
CA GLY A 142 17.38 2.37 -11.96
C GLY A 142 17.66 1.61 -13.26
N ASN A 143 16.71 1.63 -14.19
CA ASN A 143 16.87 1.01 -15.52
C ASN A 143 17.98 1.69 -16.34
N SER A 144 18.05 3.02 -16.32
CA SER A 144 19.10 3.77 -17.03
C SER A 144 20.49 3.44 -16.48
N VAL A 145 20.65 3.40 -15.16
CA VAL A 145 21.94 3.04 -14.53
C VAL A 145 22.33 1.60 -14.84
N ALA A 146 21.36 0.67 -14.78
CA ALA A 146 21.61 -0.73 -15.09
C ALA A 146 22.03 -0.91 -16.57
N SER A 147 21.43 -0.15 -17.49
CA SER A 147 21.71 -0.24 -18.93
C SER A 147 23.15 0.13 -19.33
N ILE A 148 23.90 0.85 -18.49
CA ILE A 148 25.32 1.15 -18.74
C ILE A 148 26.15 -0.14 -18.80
N PHE A 149 25.79 -1.13 -17.98
CA PHE A 149 26.51 -2.40 -17.88
C PHE A 149 26.13 -3.39 -18.99
N SER A 150 25.02 -3.16 -19.71
CA SER A 150 24.56 -4.08 -20.77
C SER A 150 25.42 -4.05 -22.03
N VAL A 151 26.34 -3.10 -22.14
CA VAL A 151 27.26 -2.95 -23.29
C VAL A 151 28.38 -4.00 -23.28
N ILE A 152 28.68 -4.61 -22.13
CA ILE A 152 29.77 -5.58 -21.99
C ILE A 152 29.29 -7.00 -22.37
N PRO A 153 29.87 -7.65 -23.40
CA PRO A 153 29.53 -9.02 -23.76
C PRO A 153 29.88 -10.02 -22.62
N LEU A 154 29.10 -11.10 -22.48
CA LEU A 154 29.19 -12.15 -21.45
C LEU A 154 28.89 -11.75 -20.00
N ILE A 155 29.52 -10.71 -19.45
CA ILE A 155 29.41 -10.35 -18.02
C ILE A 155 28.37 -9.25 -17.78
N GLY A 156 28.09 -8.42 -18.81
CA GLY A 156 27.15 -7.31 -18.74
C GLY A 156 25.74 -7.65 -18.19
N PRO A 157 25.10 -8.76 -18.61
CA PRO A 157 23.78 -9.14 -18.09
C PRO A 157 23.75 -9.41 -16.57
N ILE A 158 24.82 -10.02 -16.05
CA ILE A 158 24.95 -10.32 -14.61
C ILE A 158 25.10 -9.03 -13.81
N LEU A 159 26.00 -8.13 -14.25
CA LEU A 159 26.20 -6.81 -13.64
C LEU A 159 24.92 -5.95 -13.69
N THR A 160 24.23 -5.94 -14.84
CA THR A 160 22.96 -5.22 -15.03
C THR A 160 21.92 -5.69 -14.01
N THR A 161 21.78 -7.01 -13.86
CA THR A 161 20.81 -7.60 -12.93
C THR A 161 21.17 -7.29 -11.48
N LEU A 162 22.45 -7.43 -11.10
CA LEU A 162 22.91 -7.14 -9.75
C LEU A 162 22.70 -5.67 -9.37
N THR A 163 23.06 -4.74 -10.25
CA THR A 163 22.85 -3.30 -10.06
C THR A 163 21.37 -2.96 -9.95
N TYR A 164 20.53 -3.56 -10.80
CA TYR A 164 19.08 -3.33 -10.76
C TYR A 164 18.45 -3.83 -9.46
N VAL A 165 18.79 -5.04 -9.01
CA VAL A 165 18.31 -5.60 -7.74
C VAL A 165 18.77 -4.76 -6.55
N GLY A 166 20.04 -4.33 -6.54
CA GLY A 166 20.56 -3.43 -5.50
C GLY A 166 19.78 -2.12 -5.44
N PHE A 167 19.49 -1.53 -6.60
CA PHE A 167 18.68 -0.31 -6.70
C PHE A 167 17.24 -0.54 -6.21
N LEU A 168 16.59 -1.65 -6.57
CA LEU A 168 15.23 -1.97 -6.13
C LEU A 168 15.12 -2.05 -4.60
N ILE A 169 16.10 -2.67 -3.93
CA ILE A 169 16.11 -2.76 -2.47
C ILE A 169 16.10 -1.36 -1.85
N VAL A 170 17.00 -0.49 -2.31
CA VAL A 170 17.08 0.91 -1.83
C VAL A 170 15.78 1.66 -2.12
N ALA A 171 15.22 1.51 -3.32
CA ALA A 171 13.98 2.14 -3.72
C ALA A 171 12.79 1.72 -2.83
N ILE A 172 12.70 0.43 -2.45
CA ILE A 172 11.65 -0.08 -1.56
C ILE A 172 11.70 0.62 -0.19
N PHE A 173 12.89 0.80 0.39
CA PHE A 173 13.03 1.48 1.68
C PHE A 173 12.61 2.95 1.61
N ILE A 174 13.06 3.67 0.59
CA ILE A 174 12.73 5.08 0.37
C ILE A 174 11.21 5.24 0.17
N MET A 175 10.63 4.44 -0.72
CA MET A 175 9.20 4.50 -1.04
C MET A 175 8.32 4.15 0.16
N SER A 176 8.70 3.15 0.96
CA SER A 176 8.00 2.78 2.18
C SER A 176 7.93 3.95 3.17
N GLY A 177 9.05 4.65 3.38
CA GLY A 177 9.12 5.82 4.26
C GLY A 177 8.27 6.98 3.75
N ILE A 178 8.46 7.39 2.49
CA ILE A 178 7.72 8.51 1.88
C ILE A 178 6.22 8.25 1.89
N SER A 179 5.80 7.05 1.47
CA SER A 179 4.39 6.65 1.46
C SER A 179 3.78 6.74 2.85
N THR A 180 4.46 6.20 3.87
CA THR A 180 3.97 6.20 5.25
C THR A 180 3.77 7.61 5.79
N VAL A 181 4.74 8.50 5.59
CA VAL A 181 4.65 9.90 6.06
C VAL A 181 3.53 10.65 5.34
N MET A 182 3.45 10.55 4.02
CA MET A 182 2.46 11.26 3.22
C MET A 182 1.02 10.82 3.52
N TRP A 183 0.79 9.52 3.66
CA TRP A 183 -0.51 8.98 4.06
C TRP A 183 -0.89 9.36 5.48
N THR A 184 0.05 9.28 6.42
CA THR A 184 -0.18 9.66 7.82
C THR A 184 -0.60 11.13 7.91
N LYS A 185 0.14 12.03 7.26
CA LYS A 185 -0.19 13.46 7.20
C LYS A 185 -1.59 13.69 6.61
N THR A 186 -1.86 13.09 5.45
CA THR A 186 -3.15 13.25 4.75
C THR A 186 -4.33 12.74 5.60
N TYR A 187 -4.13 11.62 6.29
CA TYR A 187 -5.16 11.06 7.18
C TYR A 187 -5.40 11.94 8.40
N ILE A 188 -4.35 12.48 9.03
CA ILE A 188 -4.48 13.38 10.18
C ILE A 188 -5.21 14.67 9.78
N GLU A 189 -4.81 15.31 8.67
CA GLU A 189 -5.36 16.59 8.24
C GLU A 189 -6.85 16.50 7.84
N ARG A 190 -7.30 15.34 7.35
CA ARG A 190 -8.64 15.18 6.74
C ARG A 190 -9.54 14.15 7.41
N GLY A 191 -8.99 13.34 8.32
CA GLY A 191 -9.68 12.21 8.96
C GLY A 191 -10.10 12.51 10.39
N LEU A 192 -9.44 13.48 11.05
CA LEU A 192 -9.79 13.89 12.39
C LEU A 192 -11.00 14.82 12.38
N ASP A 193 -12.09 14.35 12.99
CA ASP A 193 -13.15 15.22 13.47
C ASP A 193 -12.53 16.31 14.36
N LYS A 194 -13.01 17.56 14.26
CA LYS A 194 -12.42 18.75 14.90
C LYS A 194 -12.13 18.57 16.40
N ASN A 195 -12.87 17.68 17.07
CA ASN A 195 -12.69 17.27 18.47
C ASN A 195 -11.33 16.61 18.80
N TYR A 196 -10.69 15.92 17.85
CA TYR A 196 -9.41 15.25 18.14
C TYR A 196 -8.22 16.22 18.06
N LEU A 197 -8.28 17.22 17.18
CA LEU A 197 -7.31 18.32 17.16
C LEU A 197 -7.36 19.14 18.45
N GLU A 198 -8.54 19.30 19.06
CA GLU A 198 -8.66 19.88 20.41
C GLU A 198 -8.09 18.97 21.51
N LYS A 199 -8.28 17.65 21.42
CA LYS A 199 -7.65 16.70 22.35
C LYS A 199 -6.13 16.68 22.22
N LEU A 200 -5.59 16.77 21.00
CA LEU A 200 -4.15 16.84 20.73
C LEU A 200 -3.56 18.18 21.22
N LYS A 201 -4.25 19.31 21.00
CA LYS A 201 -3.85 20.60 21.59
C LYS A 201 -3.84 20.53 23.13
N LYS A 202 -4.83 19.88 23.75
CA LYS A 202 -4.89 19.71 25.21
C LYS A 202 -3.82 18.76 25.77
N SER A 203 -3.37 17.75 25.04
CA SER A 203 -2.29 16.88 25.49
C SER A 203 -0.92 17.55 25.38
N VAL A 204 -0.69 18.39 24.36
CA VAL A 204 0.55 19.17 24.21
C VAL A 204 0.69 20.25 25.31
N VAL A 205 -0.42 20.90 25.70
CA VAL A 205 -0.43 21.89 26.80
C VAL A 205 -0.22 21.26 28.19
N ARG A 206 -0.47 19.94 28.35
CA ARG A 206 -0.22 19.24 29.63
C ARG A 206 1.20 18.70 29.78
N SER A 207 2.02 18.74 28.73
CA SER A 207 3.42 18.29 28.76
C SER A 207 4.44 19.45 28.73
N SER A 208 3.98 20.70 28.76
CA SER A 208 4.78 21.92 29.00
C SER A 208 4.61 22.38 30.44
#